data_AF-A0A024JWN9-F1
#
_entry.id   AF-A0A024JWN9-F1
#
_cell.length_a   1.000
_cell.length_b   1.000
_cell.length_c   1.000
_cell.angle_alpha   90.00
_cell.angle_beta   90.00
_cell.angle_gamma   90.00
#
_symmetry.space_group_name_H-M   'P 1'
#
loop_
_entity.id
_entity.type
_entity.pdbx_description
1 polymer ?
#
loop_
_entity_poly.entity_id
_entity_poly.type
_entity_poly.pdbx_seq_one_letter_code
_entity_poly.pdbx_strand_id
1 'polypeptide(L)'
;MAGSIVRTLLISGAAAGLMAGAGACSCSIGSSSSHAVGKNDVASQISTKMTGANGTKPDSVTCPSDLPAKVGAQINCTMKVKDETFTVNVTVTSVDGSNVKFDMVKIVDKGRIATVISDKLYEQSGDRPASVTCPDDLKVFKGSTLRCVAAGQVNKYGVNVTVTDTDGDNYHIDIKVDDEPLPS
;
A
#
# COMPACT_ATOMS: atom_id res chain seq x y z
N MET A 1 -45.19 -55.11 -13.96
CA MET A 1 -44.87 -55.80 -12.70
C MET A 1 -43.42 -55.57 -12.38
N ALA A 2 -43.13 -55.00 -11.21
CA ALA A 2 -41.82 -54.83 -10.54
C ALA A 2 -40.76 -54.00 -11.29
N GLY A 3 -40.01 -53.09 -10.69
CA GLY A 3 -39.86 -52.73 -9.28
C GLY A 3 -38.67 -51.76 -9.20
N SER A 4 -38.92 -50.60 -8.60
CA SER A 4 -38.00 -49.48 -8.40
C SER A 4 -36.85 -49.83 -7.46
N ILE A 5 -35.60 -49.36 -7.71
CA ILE A 5 -34.64 -49.03 -6.65
C ILE A 5 -33.82 -47.79 -7.05
N VAL A 6 -34.15 -46.70 -6.36
CA VAL A 6 -33.46 -45.41 -6.26
C VAL A 6 -32.14 -45.58 -5.51
N ARG A 7 -31.05 -44.99 -6.03
CA ARG A 7 -29.82 -44.71 -5.26
C ARG A 7 -29.49 -43.22 -5.36
N THR A 8 -30.02 -42.49 -4.39
CA THR A 8 -29.75 -41.07 -4.12
C THR A 8 -28.31 -40.89 -3.66
N LEU A 9 -27.47 -40.24 -4.47
CA LEU A 9 -26.18 -39.71 -4.04
C LEU A 9 -26.37 -38.24 -3.65
N LEU A 10 -26.32 -37.98 -2.35
CA LEU A 10 -26.24 -36.65 -1.75
C LEU A 10 -24.85 -36.08 -2.04
N ILE A 11 -24.77 -35.11 -2.96
CA ILE A 11 -23.59 -34.26 -3.11
C ILE A 11 -23.88 -32.97 -2.35
N SER A 12 -23.29 -32.88 -1.16
CA SER A 12 -23.26 -31.68 -0.33
C SER A 12 -22.46 -30.60 -1.07
N GLY A 13 -23.15 -29.65 -1.70
CA GLY A 13 -22.55 -28.48 -2.33
C GLY A 13 -22.32 -27.38 -1.31
N ALA A 14 -21.12 -27.31 -0.74
CA ALA A 14 -20.66 -26.14 0.00
C ALA A 14 -20.31 -25.01 -0.98
N ALA A 15 -20.99 -23.88 -0.87
CA ALA A 15 -20.58 -22.62 -1.51
C ALA A 15 -20.72 -21.48 -0.49
N ALA A 16 -19.89 -21.51 0.55
CA ALA A 16 -19.63 -20.34 1.36
C ALA A 16 -18.56 -19.51 0.65
N GLY A 17 -18.98 -18.40 0.06
CA GLY A 17 -18.12 -17.45 -0.64
C GLY A 17 -17.04 -16.90 0.28
N LEU A 18 -15.79 -17.27 0.01
CA LEU A 18 -14.61 -16.61 0.54
C LEU A 18 -14.35 -15.38 -0.32
N MET A 19 -14.94 -14.23 0.05
CA MET A 19 -14.39 -12.95 -0.37
C MET A 19 -13.11 -12.71 0.44
N ALA A 20 -11.98 -13.01 -0.19
CA ALA A 20 -10.66 -12.59 0.25
C ALA A 20 -10.54 -11.06 0.02
N GLY A 21 -10.79 -10.29 1.07
CA GLY A 21 -10.51 -8.85 1.14
C GLY A 21 -9.27 -8.58 1.99
N ALA A 22 -8.51 -7.56 1.60
CA ALA A 22 -7.19 -7.18 2.07
C ALA A 22 -6.97 -7.18 3.59
N GLY A 23 -5.71 -7.39 3.99
CA GLY A 23 -5.26 -7.59 5.37
C GLY A 23 -5.54 -6.43 6.32
N ALA A 24 -6.70 -6.46 6.96
CA ALA A 24 -7.03 -5.57 8.07
C ALA A 24 -6.26 -5.98 9.33
N CYS A 25 -5.47 -5.06 9.89
CA CYS A 25 -4.89 -5.25 11.22
C CYS A 25 -5.98 -5.03 12.26
N SER A 26 -6.12 -5.98 13.19
CA SER A 26 -7.11 -5.93 14.27
C SER A 26 -6.39 -5.81 15.61
N CYS A 27 -6.86 -4.91 16.47
CA CYS A 27 -6.36 -4.74 17.84
C CYS A 27 -7.53 -4.57 18.81
N SER A 28 -7.37 -5.14 20.01
CA SER A 28 -8.35 -5.04 21.09
C SER A 28 -7.98 -3.85 21.97
N ILE A 29 -8.91 -2.92 22.17
CA ILE A 29 -8.70 -1.77 23.05
C ILE A 29 -8.67 -2.27 24.52
N GLY A 30 -7.58 -2.03 25.24
CA GLY A 30 -7.50 -2.29 26.68
C GLY A 30 -8.36 -1.32 27.49
N SER A 31 -8.87 -1.74 28.65
CA SER A 31 -9.89 -1.06 29.50
C SER A 31 -9.52 0.33 30.06
N SER A 32 -8.54 1.04 29.51
CA SER A 32 -8.07 2.33 30.00
C SER A 32 -8.73 3.49 29.26
N SER A 33 -10.00 3.80 29.60
CA SER A 33 -10.75 5.09 29.45
C SER A 33 -10.62 5.96 28.17
N SER A 34 -9.89 5.52 27.14
CA SER A 34 -9.68 6.21 25.89
C SER A 34 -10.03 5.24 24.76
N HIS A 35 -11.06 5.57 23.98
CA HIS A 35 -11.45 4.82 22.80
C HIS A 35 -10.41 5.04 21.69
N ALA A 36 -9.23 4.42 21.82
CA ALA A 36 -8.11 4.58 20.91
C ALA A 36 -7.20 3.34 20.89
N VAL A 37 -6.49 3.14 19.78
CA VAL A 37 -5.41 2.16 19.65
C VAL A 37 -4.11 2.85 20.03
N GLY A 38 -3.34 2.24 20.94
CA GLY A 38 -2.08 2.80 21.41
C GLY A 38 -1.09 3.01 20.27
N LYS A 39 -0.39 4.14 20.27
CA LYS A 39 0.64 4.48 19.26
C LYS A 39 1.72 3.40 19.12
N ASN A 40 2.05 2.73 20.22
CA ASN A 40 3.03 1.63 20.25
C ASN A 40 2.49 0.37 19.57
N ASP A 41 1.19 0.09 19.71
CA ASP A 41 0.54 -1.04 19.04
C ASP A 41 0.47 -0.78 17.54
N VAL A 42 0.11 0.44 17.13
CA VAL A 42 0.14 0.86 15.72
C VAL A 42 1.56 0.74 15.16
N ALA A 43 2.57 1.28 15.85
CA ALA A 43 3.96 1.19 15.42
C ALA A 43 4.47 -0.25 15.30
N SER A 44 4.05 -1.13 16.22
CA SER A 44 4.38 -2.57 16.19
C SER A 44 3.74 -3.27 14.98
N GLN A 45 2.47 -2.96 14.69
CA GLN A 45 1.76 -3.50 13.52
C GLN A 45 2.44 -3.05 12.22
N ILE A 46 2.81 -1.78 12.10
CA ILE A 46 3.58 -1.27 10.96
C ILE A 46 4.92 -2.01 10.84
N SER A 47 5.68 -2.12 11.93
CA SER A 47 7.00 -2.80 11.92
C SER A 47 6.92 -4.27 11.54
N THR A 48 5.78 -4.92 11.80
CA THR A 48 5.55 -6.34 11.51
C THR A 48 5.03 -6.57 10.09
N LYS A 49 4.22 -5.65 9.56
CA LYS A 49 3.47 -5.81 8.29
C LYS A 49 4.06 -5.02 7.13
N MET A 50 5.03 -4.14 7.40
CA MET A 50 5.62 -3.28 6.39
C MET A 50 7.13 -3.44 6.34
N THR A 51 7.64 -3.21 5.14
CA THR A 51 9.04 -3.37 4.78
C THR A 51 9.39 -2.31 3.72
N GLY A 52 10.67 -1.96 3.67
CA GLY A 52 11.23 -1.09 2.64
C GLY A 52 11.51 -1.84 1.36
N ALA A 53 12.41 -1.30 0.54
CA ALA A 53 12.86 -1.99 -0.67
C ALA A 53 13.56 -3.32 -0.32
N ASN A 54 13.40 -4.31 -1.20
CA ASN A 54 14.05 -5.62 -1.12
C ASN A 54 13.75 -6.40 0.18
N GLY A 55 12.58 -6.19 0.80
CA GLY A 55 12.19 -6.90 2.02
C GLY A 55 12.90 -6.40 3.29
N THR A 56 13.55 -5.23 3.24
CA THR A 56 14.28 -4.69 4.40
C THR A 56 13.31 -4.26 5.49
N LYS A 57 13.42 -4.84 6.70
CA LYS A 57 12.58 -4.44 7.83
C LYS A 57 12.85 -2.99 8.25
N PRO A 58 11.85 -2.29 8.81
CA PRO A 58 12.06 -0.98 9.40
C PRO A 58 13.07 -1.02 10.55
N ASP A 59 13.96 -0.04 10.61
CA ASP A 59 14.84 0.18 11.76
C ASP A 59 14.06 0.77 12.92
N SER A 60 13.09 1.63 12.61
CA SER A 60 12.20 2.21 13.61
C SER A 60 10.87 2.65 13.00
N VAL A 61 9.83 2.66 13.84
CA VAL A 61 8.53 3.26 13.54
C VAL A 61 8.14 4.14 14.71
N THR A 62 7.74 5.38 14.43
CA THR A 62 7.28 6.34 15.42
C THR A 62 5.93 6.90 15.00
N CYS A 63 4.92 6.75 15.86
CA CYS A 63 3.60 7.35 15.67
C CYS A 63 3.43 8.56 16.61
N PRO A 64 2.89 9.70 16.13
CA PRO A 64 2.84 10.95 16.90
C PRO A 64 1.84 10.90 18.05
N SER A 65 0.79 10.11 17.92
CA SER A 65 -0.29 9.97 18.89
C SER A 65 -0.94 8.60 18.79
N ASP A 66 -1.80 8.29 19.76
CA ASP A 66 -2.70 7.15 19.66
C ASP A 66 -3.68 7.36 18.49
N LEU A 67 -4.14 6.26 17.90
CA LEU A 67 -5.10 6.28 16.80
C LEU A 67 -6.52 6.26 17.39
N PRO A 68 -7.34 7.31 17.20
CA PRO A 68 -8.69 7.33 17.74
C PRO A 68 -9.52 6.18 17.16
N ALA A 69 -10.27 5.46 18.00
CA ALA A 69 -11.18 4.40 17.59
C ALA A 69 -12.47 4.99 16.99
N LYS A 70 -12.32 5.68 15.87
CA LYS A 70 -13.41 6.32 15.12
C LYS A 70 -13.17 6.10 13.64
N VAL A 71 -14.17 5.58 12.93
CA VAL A 71 -14.10 5.38 11.48
C VAL A 71 -13.68 6.67 10.77
N GLY A 72 -12.68 6.58 9.90
CA GLY A 72 -12.08 7.70 9.18
C GLY A 72 -11.04 8.50 9.97
N ALA A 73 -10.79 8.19 11.25
CA ALA A 73 -9.67 8.77 11.99
C ALA A 73 -8.34 8.33 11.39
N GLN A 74 -7.39 9.27 11.34
CA GLN A 74 -6.11 9.09 10.68
C GLN A 74 -4.96 9.59 11.53
N ILE A 75 -3.84 8.87 11.46
CA ILE A 75 -2.54 9.35 11.93
C ILE A 75 -1.47 9.06 10.87
N ASN A 76 -0.41 9.86 10.86
CA ASN A 76 0.75 9.66 10.01
C ASN A 76 1.93 9.23 10.88
N CYS A 77 2.34 7.97 10.77
CA CYS A 77 3.52 7.46 11.44
C CYS A 77 4.75 7.61 10.54
N THR A 78 5.91 7.79 11.17
CA THR A 78 7.21 7.85 10.50
C THR A 78 7.85 6.47 10.59
N MET A 79 8.16 5.87 9.43
CA MET A 79 8.87 4.60 9.31
C MET A 79 10.24 4.85 8.71
N LYS A 80 11.30 4.41 9.39
CA LYS A 80 12.68 4.49 8.90
C LYS A 80 13.17 3.12 8.44
N VAL A 81 13.77 3.07 7.25
CA VAL A 81 14.42 1.88 6.71
C VAL A 81 15.78 2.30 6.15
N LYS A 82 16.86 1.87 6.78
CA LYS A 82 18.22 2.34 6.53
C LYS A 82 18.28 3.87 6.59
N ASP A 83 18.77 4.51 5.54
CA ASP A 83 18.88 5.97 5.43
C ASP A 83 17.61 6.62 4.87
N GLU A 84 16.54 5.84 4.66
CA GLU A 84 15.31 6.31 4.07
C GLU A 84 14.20 6.46 5.11
N THR A 85 13.45 7.56 5.01
CA THR A 85 12.27 7.80 5.84
C THR A 85 11.02 7.80 4.97
N PHE A 86 9.97 7.16 5.46
CA PHE A 86 8.68 7.02 4.81
C PHE A 86 7.58 7.46 5.77
N THR A 87 6.52 8.05 5.22
CA THR A 87 5.28 8.27 5.97
C THR A 87 4.37 7.07 5.78
N VAL A 88 3.79 6.57 6.86
CA VAL A 88 2.74 5.56 6.84
C VAL A 88 1.46 6.21 7.34
N ASN A 89 0.51 6.39 6.43
CA ASN A 89 -0.82 6.87 6.78
C ASN A 89 -1.64 5.69 7.29
N VAL A 90 -2.15 5.81 8.51
CA VAL A 90 -2.98 4.81 9.17
C VAL A 90 -4.40 5.32 9.26
N THR A 91 -5.38 4.59 8.73
CA THR A 91 -6.79 5.01 8.67
C THR A 91 -7.68 3.96 9.30
N VAL A 92 -8.51 4.35 10.28
CA VAL A 92 -9.53 3.44 10.84
C VAL A 92 -10.64 3.19 9.83
N THR A 93 -10.90 1.92 9.54
CA THR A 93 -11.92 1.47 8.59
C THR A 93 -13.17 0.91 9.26
N SER A 94 -13.03 0.30 10.44
CA SER A 94 -14.16 -0.22 11.23
C SER A 94 -13.88 -0.15 12.72
N VAL A 95 -14.95 -0.04 13.51
CA VAL A 95 -14.94 -0.14 14.97
C VAL A 95 -16.09 -1.04 15.40
N ASP A 96 -15.75 -2.21 15.92
CA ASP A 96 -16.67 -3.27 16.33
C ASP A 96 -16.52 -3.55 17.84
N GLY A 97 -17.23 -2.76 18.65
CA GLY A 97 -17.09 -2.80 20.12
C GLY A 97 -15.68 -2.36 20.54
N SER A 98 -14.90 -3.29 21.09
CA SER A 98 -13.49 -3.06 21.45
C SER A 98 -12.50 -3.41 20.34
N ASN A 99 -12.97 -3.83 19.16
CA ASN A 99 -12.09 -4.19 18.04
C ASN A 99 -12.01 -3.02 17.06
N VAL A 100 -10.80 -2.52 16.80
CA VAL A 100 -10.56 -1.49 15.78
C VAL A 100 -9.83 -2.12 14.61
N LYS A 101 -10.38 -1.93 13.41
CA LYS A 101 -9.74 -2.27 12.14
C LYS A 101 -9.22 -1.01 11.50
N PHE A 102 -7.99 -1.07 11.00
CA PHE A 102 -7.37 0.03 10.30
C PHE A 102 -6.51 -0.47 9.14
N ASP A 103 -6.41 0.38 8.13
CA ASP A 103 -5.55 0.21 6.97
C ASP A 103 -4.29 1.03 7.16
N MET A 104 -3.19 0.57 6.57
CA MET A 104 -1.90 1.24 6.62
C MET A 104 -1.39 1.38 5.19
N VAL A 105 -1.13 2.62 4.77
CA VAL A 105 -0.66 2.93 3.42
C VAL A 105 0.67 3.68 3.54
N LYS A 106 1.73 3.10 2.96
CA LYS A 106 3.03 3.77 2.86
C LYS A 106 2.97 4.84 1.77
N ILE A 107 3.54 6.00 2.06
CA ILE A 107 3.59 7.17 1.18
C ILE A 107 5.04 7.43 0.81
N VAL A 108 5.31 7.53 -0.49
CA VAL A 108 6.60 7.94 -1.04
C VAL A 108 6.45 9.35 -1.58
N ASP A 109 7.25 10.26 -1.04
CA ASP A 109 7.29 11.67 -1.45
C ASP A 109 7.48 11.82 -2.97
N LYS A 110 6.77 12.78 -3.56
CA LYS A 110 6.79 13.07 -5.00
C LYS A 110 8.19 13.39 -5.56
N GLY A 111 9.05 14.05 -4.79
CA GLY A 111 10.42 14.34 -5.18
C GLY A 111 11.27 13.08 -5.19
N ARG A 112 11.08 12.21 -4.18
CA ARG A 112 11.74 10.91 -4.13
C ARG A 112 11.31 9.98 -5.26
N ILE A 113 10.02 9.87 -5.55
CA ILE A 113 9.56 9.03 -6.66
C ILE A 113 10.04 9.59 -8.02
N ALA A 114 10.14 10.92 -8.18
CA ALA A 114 10.74 11.53 -9.37
C ALA A 114 12.21 11.13 -9.57
N THR A 115 12.99 11.05 -8.49
CA THR A 115 14.37 10.52 -8.53
C THR A 115 14.39 9.05 -8.96
N VAL A 116 13.55 8.20 -8.34
CA VAL A 116 13.46 6.78 -8.69
C VAL A 116 13.07 6.56 -10.15
N ILE A 117 12.15 7.37 -10.68
CA ILE A 117 11.79 7.33 -12.10
C ILE A 117 13.00 7.69 -12.96
N SER A 118 13.69 8.78 -12.64
CA SER A 118 14.88 9.23 -13.40
C SER A 118 15.97 8.17 -13.43
N ASP A 119 16.23 7.51 -12.31
CA ASP A 119 17.23 6.46 -12.19
C ASP A 119 16.84 5.21 -12.98
N LYS A 120 15.59 4.74 -12.84
CA LYS A 120 15.09 3.58 -13.61
C LYS A 120 15.08 3.82 -15.11
N LEU A 121 14.75 5.03 -15.58
CA LEU A 121 14.78 5.35 -17.00
C LEU A 121 16.21 5.29 -17.54
N TYR A 122 17.18 5.82 -16.78
CA TYR A 122 18.59 5.72 -17.13
C TYR A 122 19.07 4.26 -17.15
N GLU A 123 18.67 3.43 -16.18
CA GLU A 123 19.02 2.01 -16.17
C GLU A 123 18.43 1.23 -17.36
N GLN A 124 17.20 1.56 -17.78
CA GLN A 124 16.52 0.83 -18.86
C GLN A 124 16.98 1.25 -20.26
N SER A 125 17.28 2.52 -20.45
CA SER A 125 17.49 3.10 -21.79
C SER A 125 18.83 3.80 -21.98
N GLY A 126 19.57 4.06 -20.89
CA GLY A 126 20.75 4.93 -20.90
C GLY A 126 20.42 6.43 -20.93
N ASP A 127 19.15 6.80 -21.10
CA ASP A 127 18.72 8.19 -21.17
C ASP A 127 18.24 8.70 -19.82
N ARG A 128 18.76 9.86 -19.40
CA ARG A 128 18.30 10.57 -18.20
C ARG A 128 17.42 11.76 -18.62
N PRO A 129 16.17 11.84 -18.15
CA PRO A 129 15.35 13.04 -18.35
C PRO A 129 16.00 14.23 -17.63
N ALA A 130 15.82 15.43 -18.17
CA ALA A 130 16.28 16.68 -17.56
C ALA A 130 15.56 16.95 -16.23
N SER A 131 14.28 16.55 -16.13
CA SER A 131 13.53 16.59 -14.88
C SER A 131 12.37 15.60 -14.91
N VAL A 132 11.95 15.12 -13.75
CA VAL A 132 10.68 14.41 -13.58
C VAL A 132 9.82 15.19 -12.60
N THR A 133 8.56 15.44 -12.96
CA THR A 133 7.59 16.12 -12.11
C THR A 133 6.41 15.19 -11.86
N CYS A 134 6.11 14.93 -10.59
CA CYS A 134 4.95 14.18 -10.16
C CYS A 134 3.95 15.13 -9.50
N PRO A 135 2.64 15.02 -9.79
CA PRO A 135 1.62 15.91 -9.22
C PRO A 135 1.44 15.69 -7.72
N ASP A 136 1.57 14.44 -7.27
CA ASP A 136 1.28 14.00 -5.91
C ASP A 136 2.29 12.94 -5.43
N ASP A 137 2.23 12.64 -4.13
CA ASP A 137 2.97 11.54 -3.51
C ASP A 137 2.42 10.18 -3.95
N LEU A 138 3.31 9.19 -4.07
CA LEU A 138 2.91 7.83 -4.41
C LEU A 138 2.40 7.10 -3.17
N LYS A 139 1.13 6.70 -3.19
CA LYS A 139 0.54 5.76 -2.23
C LYS A 139 0.91 4.33 -2.62
N VAL A 140 1.55 3.59 -1.73
CA VAL A 140 2.04 2.23 -2.02
C VAL A 140 1.01 1.21 -1.55
N PHE A 141 0.16 0.77 -2.47
CA PHE A 141 -0.72 -0.38 -2.33
C PHE A 141 -0.91 -1.03 -3.72
N LYS A 142 -1.23 -2.33 -3.77
CA LYS A 142 -1.32 -3.06 -5.03
C LYS A 142 -2.31 -2.40 -6.00
N GLY A 143 -1.86 -2.16 -7.23
CA GLY A 143 -2.63 -1.53 -8.30
C GLY A 143 -2.73 -0.01 -8.23
N SER A 144 -2.12 0.65 -7.23
CA SER A 144 -2.06 2.12 -7.22
C SER A 144 -1.22 2.62 -8.40
N THR A 145 -1.63 3.76 -8.96
CA THR A 145 -0.93 4.42 -10.06
C THR A 145 -0.64 5.87 -9.74
N LEU A 146 0.46 6.37 -10.29
CA LEU A 146 0.82 7.79 -10.26
C LEU A 146 1.32 8.19 -11.64
N ARG A 147 0.71 9.25 -12.19
CA ARG A 147 1.07 9.81 -13.49
C ARG A 147 2.03 10.98 -13.30
N CYS A 148 3.29 10.79 -13.66
CA CYS A 148 4.31 11.83 -13.65
C CYS A 148 4.59 12.30 -15.08
N VAL A 149 5.38 13.37 -15.21
CA VAL A 149 5.87 13.89 -16.48
C VAL A 149 7.39 13.92 -16.45
N ALA A 150 8.02 13.24 -17.40
CA ALA A 150 9.46 13.32 -17.63
C ALA A 150 9.74 14.32 -18.76
N ALA A 151 10.52 15.36 -18.47
CA ALA A 151 10.98 16.31 -19.47
C ALA A 151 12.34 15.86 -20.02
N GLY A 152 12.41 15.56 -21.31
CA GLY A 152 13.66 15.44 -22.05
C GLY A 152 14.20 16.81 -22.46
N GLN A 153 15.18 16.82 -23.37
CA GLN A 153 15.76 18.07 -23.89
C GLN A 153 14.80 18.85 -24.79
N VAL A 154 13.97 18.12 -25.55
CA VAL A 154 13.09 18.70 -26.58
C VAL A 154 11.62 18.40 -26.27
N ASN A 155 11.32 17.15 -25.89
CA ASN A 155 9.96 16.67 -25.68
C ASN A 155 9.72 16.29 -24.21
N LYS A 156 8.45 16.37 -23.79
CA LYS A 156 7.98 15.84 -22.50
C LYS A 156 7.19 14.57 -22.75
N TYR A 157 7.31 13.59 -21.85
CA TYR A 157 6.56 12.34 -21.92
C TYR A 157 5.81 12.13 -20.62
N GLY A 158 4.59 11.58 -20.72
CA GLY A 158 3.91 11.05 -19.55
C GLY A 158 4.60 9.77 -19.10
N VAL A 159 4.69 9.59 -17.79
CA VAL A 159 5.25 8.39 -17.16
C VAL A 159 4.21 7.84 -16.20
N ASN A 160 3.71 6.65 -16.48
CA ASN A 160 2.81 5.93 -15.58
C ASN A 160 3.62 5.02 -14.65
N VAL A 161 3.57 5.33 -13.35
CA VAL A 161 4.09 4.47 -12.29
C VAL A 161 2.96 3.59 -11.79
N THR A 162 3.15 2.28 -11.75
CA THR A 162 2.18 1.31 -11.22
C THR A 162 2.81 0.47 -10.14
N VAL A 163 2.16 0.36 -8.98
CA VAL A 163 2.57 -0.61 -7.95
C VAL A 163 2.00 -1.98 -8.34
N THR A 164 2.82 -2.85 -8.92
CA THR A 164 2.36 -4.11 -9.52
C THR A 164 2.26 -5.25 -8.53
N ASP A 165 3.08 -5.21 -7.49
CA ASP A 165 3.19 -6.35 -6.59
C ASP A 165 3.35 -5.89 -5.14
N THR A 166 2.64 -6.61 -4.27
CA THR A 166 2.76 -6.55 -2.82
C THR A 166 2.65 -7.98 -2.28
N ASP A 167 3.41 -8.92 -2.85
CA ASP A 167 3.52 -10.28 -2.36
C ASP A 167 4.44 -10.26 -1.14
N GLY A 168 3.82 -10.41 0.04
CA GLY A 168 4.48 -10.19 1.33
C GLY A 168 4.69 -8.70 1.62
N ASP A 169 5.82 -8.38 2.25
CA ASP A 169 6.09 -7.03 2.76
C ASP A 169 6.85 -6.13 1.75
N ASN A 170 7.08 -6.60 0.51
CA ASN A 170 7.84 -5.87 -0.51
C ASN A 170 6.90 -5.12 -1.49
N TYR A 171 7.40 -4.11 -2.19
CA TYR A 171 6.62 -3.47 -3.27
C TYR A 171 7.46 -3.34 -4.54
N HIS A 172 6.85 -3.70 -5.67
CA HIS A 172 7.45 -3.51 -6.98
C HIS A 172 6.72 -2.40 -7.72
N ILE A 173 7.49 -1.50 -8.34
CA ILE A 173 6.95 -0.50 -9.25
C ILE A 173 7.36 -0.82 -10.68
N ASP A 174 6.34 -0.84 -11.54
CA ASP A 174 6.46 -0.81 -12.98
C ASP A 174 6.39 0.65 -13.44
N ILE A 175 7.25 1.01 -14.39
CA ILE A 175 7.34 2.36 -14.94
C ILE A 175 7.20 2.22 -16.44
N LYS A 176 6.16 2.87 -16.99
CA LYS A 176 5.92 2.94 -18.43
C LYS A 176 5.94 4.38 -18.89
N VAL A 177 6.77 4.67 -19.87
CA VAL A 177 6.76 5.96 -20.59
C VAL A 177 5.74 5.84 -21.71
N ASP A 178 5.03 6.94 -22.00
CA ASP A 178 4.16 6.99 -23.18
C ASP A 178 4.95 6.81 -24.47
N ASP A 179 4.31 6.19 -25.46
CA ASP A 179 4.87 6.05 -26.81
C ASP A 179 5.00 7.39 -27.53
N GLU A 180 4.11 8.34 -27.23
CA GLU A 180 4.06 9.68 -27.82
C GLU A 180 4.40 10.77 -26.80
N PRO A 181 5.06 11.86 -27.22
CA PRO A 181 5.28 12.99 -26.35
C PRO A 181 3.98 13.73 -26.03
N LEU A 182 3.95 14.40 -24.89
CA LEU A 182 2.87 15.31 -24.53
C LEU A 182 2.80 16.47 -25.53
N PRO A 183 1.59 16.94 -25.89
CA PRO A 183 1.43 18.12 -26.71
C PRO A 183 2.10 19.33 -26.03
N SER A 184 2.79 20.13 -26.85
CA SER A 184 3.49 21.36 -26.45
C SER A 184 2.54 22.48 -26.06
#